data_AF-A0A3N0W2U1-F1
#
_entry.id   AF-A0A3N0W2U1-F1
#
_cell.length_a   1.000
_cell.length_b   1.000
_cell.length_c   1.000
_cell.angle_alpha   90.00
_cell.angle_beta   90.00
_cell.angle_gamma   90.00
#
_symmetry.space_group_name_H-M   'P 1'
#
loop_
_entity.id
_entity.type
_entity.pdbx_description
1 polymer ?
#
loop_
_entity_poly.entity_id
_entity_poly.type
_entity_poly.pdbx_seq_one_letter_code
_entity_poly.pdbx_strand_id
1 'polypeptide(L)'
;MHFQEIKDNYYKDIPKKIKEFIPGFVSIFDEEDGIYPILGDLGNFIIDNINNEKYLSKIMFFINNAIENGGTDTCNAIILQIFDKYYDEIGNITEIEKYLTKKNKLKLKTYFQEYKK
;
A
#
# COMPACT_ATOMS: atom_id res chain seq x y z
N MET A 1 25.96 7.03 -9.16
CA MET A 1 24.80 6.35 -8.57
C MET A 1 24.21 5.45 -9.64
N HIS A 2 24.30 4.12 -9.49
CA HIS A 2 23.61 3.21 -10.40
C HIS A 2 22.13 3.28 -10.08
N PHE A 3 21.37 4.03 -10.89
CA PHE A 3 19.92 3.92 -10.92
C PHE A 3 19.62 2.48 -11.33
N GLN A 4 19.29 1.62 -10.37
CA GLN A 4 18.67 0.34 -10.69
C GLN A 4 17.43 0.69 -11.51
N GLU A 5 17.40 0.27 -12.78
CA GLU A 5 16.17 0.32 -13.55
C GLU A 5 15.15 -0.52 -12.78
N ILE A 6 14.21 0.18 -12.12
CA ILE A 6 13.03 -0.44 -11.54
C ILE A 6 12.29 -1.08 -12.72
N LYS A 7 12.46 -2.40 -12.87
CA LYS A 7 11.77 -3.22 -13.88
C LYS A 7 10.29 -3.39 -13.55
N ASP A 8 9.89 -2.95 -12.36
CA ASP A 8 8.51 -2.89 -11.93
C ASP A 8 7.81 -1.67 -12.54
N ASN A 9 7.26 -1.85 -13.73
CA ASN A 9 6.51 -0.80 -14.41
C ASN A 9 5.29 -0.33 -13.60
N TYR A 10 4.70 -1.22 -12.80
CA TYR A 10 3.57 -0.87 -11.94
C TYR A 10 3.98 0.12 -10.86
N TYR A 11 5.19 -0.02 -10.31
CA TYR A 11 5.71 0.86 -9.26
C TYR A 11 5.61 2.33 -9.68
N LYS A 12 6.06 2.65 -10.90
CA LYS A 12 6.02 4.02 -11.45
C LYS A 12 4.60 4.54 -11.66
N ASP A 13 3.64 3.65 -11.91
CA ASP A 13 2.24 4.00 -12.15
C ASP A 13 1.42 4.17 -10.85
N ILE A 14 2.00 3.88 -9.68
CA ILE A 14 1.31 3.94 -8.38
C ILE A 14 0.59 5.29 -8.16
N PRO A 15 1.21 6.47 -8.35
CA PRO A 15 0.53 7.75 -8.10
C PRO A 15 -0.70 7.93 -9.00
N LYS A 16 -0.60 7.54 -10.26
CA LYS A 16 -1.72 7.57 -11.21
C LYS A 16 -2.82 6.60 -10.82
N LYS A 17 -2.46 5.37 -10.43
CA LYS A 17 -3.40 4.34 -9.99
C LYS A 17 -4.15 4.76 -8.72
N ILE A 18 -3.46 5.40 -7.77
CA ILE A 18 -4.09 5.94 -6.57
C ILE A 18 -5.17 6.97 -6.96
N LYS A 19 -4.86 7.92 -7.86
CA LYS A 19 -5.84 8.92 -8.34
C LYS A 19 -7.04 8.25 -9.04
N GLU A 20 -6.82 7.18 -9.81
CA GLU A 20 -7.89 6.43 -10.49
C GLU A 20 -8.80 5.69 -9.50
N PHE A 21 -8.24 4.98 -8.51
CA PHE A 21 -9.01 4.14 -7.60
C PHE A 21 -9.57 4.90 -6.39
N ILE A 22 -8.87 5.94 -5.95
CA ILE A 22 -9.13 6.66 -4.70
C ILE A 22 -9.14 8.18 -5.00
N PRO A 23 -10.06 8.68 -5.83
CA PRO A 23 -10.07 10.10 -6.24
C PRO A 23 -10.30 11.09 -5.10
N GLY A 24 -10.72 10.61 -3.92
CA GLY A 24 -10.86 11.43 -2.72
C GLY A 24 -9.56 11.60 -1.93
N PHE A 25 -8.50 10.90 -2.29
CA PHE A 25 -7.17 11.07 -1.71
C PHE A 25 -6.35 12.03 -2.56
N VAL A 26 -5.86 13.10 -1.92
CA VAL A 26 -4.93 14.06 -2.50
C VAL A 26 -3.70 14.02 -1.61
N SER A 27 -2.59 13.52 -2.16
CA SER A 27 -1.35 13.49 -1.40
C SER A 27 -0.78 14.90 -1.27
N ILE A 28 -0.12 15.16 -0.14
CA ILE A 28 0.68 16.38 0.04
C ILE A 28 2.03 16.32 -0.70
N PHE A 29 2.39 15.13 -1.20
CA PHE A 29 3.62 14.87 -1.95
C PHE A 29 3.34 14.76 -3.45
N ASP A 30 4.29 15.22 -4.25
CA ASP A 30 4.27 15.14 -5.69
C ASP A 30 5.01 13.89 -6.20
N GLU A 31 4.83 13.57 -7.49
CA GLU A 31 5.47 12.41 -8.12
C GLU A 31 7.01 12.51 -8.10
N GLU A 32 7.56 13.74 -8.01
CA GLU A 32 8.99 14.03 -7.89
C GLU A 32 9.56 13.69 -6.50
N ASP A 33 8.73 13.71 -5.44
CA ASP A 33 9.13 13.31 -4.08
C ASP A 33 9.31 11.77 -3.97
N GLY A 34 8.75 11.05 -4.93
CA GLY A 34 8.83 9.60 -5.04
C GLY A 34 7.63 8.88 -4.43
N ILE A 35 7.60 7.57 -4.67
CA ILE A 35 6.42 6.74 -4.38
C ILE A 35 6.28 6.41 -2.89
N TYR A 36 7.39 6.29 -2.16
CA TYR A 36 7.37 5.97 -0.73
C TYR A 36 6.62 7.04 0.09
N PRO A 37 6.91 8.35 -0.02
CA PRO A 37 6.14 9.39 0.66
C PRO A 37 4.64 9.36 0.32
N ILE A 38 4.29 9.21 -0.96
CA ILE A 38 2.89 9.15 -1.41
C ILE A 38 2.16 7.94 -0.77
N LEU A 39 2.80 6.77 -0.72
CA LEU A 39 2.22 5.59 -0.08
C LEU A 39 2.13 5.74 1.43
N GLY A 40 3.10 6.40 2.07
CA GLY A 40 3.07 6.66 3.51
C GLY A 40 1.95 7.61 3.91
N ASP A 41 1.67 8.60 3.06
CA ASP A 41 0.53 9.51 3.19
C ASP A 41 -0.80 8.81 2.93
N LEU A 42 -0.86 7.92 1.92
CA LEU A 42 -2.01 7.04 1.73
C LEU A 42 -2.24 6.13 2.95
N GLY A 43 -1.17 5.66 3.60
CA GLY A 43 -1.23 4.92 4.87
C GLY A 43 -1.94 5.71 5.98
N ASN A 44 -1.61 7.00 6.15
CA ASN A 44 -2.34 7.88 7.08
C ASN A 44 -3.81 7.97 6.73
N PHE A 45 -4.09 8.23 5.45
CA PHE A 45 -5.46 8.38 4.96
C PHE A 45 -6.32 7.13 5.24
N ILE A 46 -5.73 5.93 5.13
CA ILE A 46 -6.41 4.67 5.48
C ILE A 46 -6.76 4.63 6.97
N ILE A 47 -5.82 5.00 7.84
CA ILE A 47 -6.02 5.02 9.30
C ILE A 47 -7.14 6.00 9.67
N ASP A 48 -7.10 7.22 9.11
CA ASP A 48 -8.10 8.26 9.36
C ASP A 48 -9.51 7.86 8.87
N ASN A 49 -9.58 7.01 7.84
CA ASN A 49 -10.83 6.58 7.20
C ASN A 49 -11.14 5.10 7.42
N ILE A 50 -10.56 4.47 8.44
CA ILE A 50 -10.72 3.04 8.74
C ILE A 50 -12.19 2.62 8.89
N ASN A 51 -13.01 3.48 9.50
CA ASN A 51 -14.44 3.25 9.72
C ASN A 51 -15.29 3.53 8.47
N ASN A 52 -14.71 4.06 7.40
CA ASN A 52 -15.41 4.34 6.16
C ASN A 52 -15.23 3.18 5.17
N GLU A 53 -16.12 2.18 5.27
CA GLU A 53 -16.07 0.96 4.46
C GLU A 53 -15.97 1.22 2.96
N LYS A 54 -16.59 2.30 2.46
CA LYS A 54 -16.56 2.65 1.03
C LYS A 54 -15.17 3.05 0.56
N TYR A 55 -14.43 3.84 1.36
CA TYR A 55 -13.04 4.17 1.04
C TYR A 55 -12.14 2.96 1.27
N LEU A 56 -12.32 2.26 2.38
CA LEU A 56 -11.51 1.10 2.71
C LEU A 56 -11.57 0.04 1.62
N SER A 57 -12.76 -0.28 1.10
CA SER A 57 -12.94 -1.25 0.02
C SER A 57 -12.18 -0.85 -1.26
N LYS A 58 -12.24 0.43 -1.66
CA LYS A 58 -11.52 0.94 -2.84
C LYS A 58 -10.01 0.89 -2.65
N ILE A 59 -9.53 1.27 -1.47
CA ILE A 59 -8.11 1.28 -1.17
C ILE A 59 -7.57 -0.15 -1.13
N MET A 60 -8.31 -1.08 -0.52
CA MET A 60 -7.93 -2.49 -0.49
C MET A 60 -8.00 -3.13 -1.88
N PHE A 61 -8.92 -2.69 -2.75
CA PHE A 61 -8.93 -3.10 -4.15
C PHE A 61 -7.64 -2.65 -4.88
N PHE A 62 -7.26 -1.39 -4.70
CA PHE A 62 -5.99 -0.86 -5.23
C PHE A 62 -4.79 -1.66 -4.70
N ILE A 63 -4.70 -1.88 -3.38
CA ILE A 63 -3.60 -2.63 -2.76
C ILE A 63 -3.53 -4.06 -3.33
N ASN A 64 -4.67 -4.74 -3.45
CA ASN A 64 -4.69 -6.07 -4.04
C ASN A 64 -4.21 -6.06 -5.48
N ASN A 65 -4.71 -5.12 -6.28
CA ASN A 65 -4.31 -4.98 -7.68
C ASN A 65 -2.81 -4.70 -7.82
N ALA A 66 -2.26 -3.85 -6.94
CA ALA A 66 -0.86 -3.49 -6.96
C ALA A 66 0.06 -4.64 -6.53
N ILE A 67 -0.32 -5.43 -5.54
CA ILE A 67 0.46 -6.63 -5.12
C ILE A 67 0.38 -7.76 -6.17
N GLU A 68 -0.70 -7.81 -6.94
CA GLU A 68 -0.92 -8.84 -7.97
C GLU A 68 -0.24 -8.52 -9.30
N ASN A 69 -0.27 -7.25 -9.72
CA ASN A 69 0.28 -6.80 -11.00
C ASN A 69 1.66 -6.15 -10.88
N GLY A 70 2.02 -5.70 -9.67
CA GLY A 70 3.34 -5.16 -9.36
C GLY A 70 4.38 -6.25 -9.11
N GLY A 71 5.63 -5.85 -9.27
CA GLY A 71 6.80 -6.63 -8.90
C GLY A 71 7.12 -6.57 -7.41
N THR A 72 8.34 -7.00 -7.08
CA THR A 72 8.83 -7.02 -5.70
C THR A 72 8.87 -5.63 -5.09
N ASP A 73 9.26 -4.60 -5.85
CA ASP A 73 9.38 -3.23 -5.35
C ASP A 73 8.02 -2.63 -4.96
N THR A 74 6.99 -2.81 -5.80
CA THR A 74 5.60 -2.42 -5.48
C THR A 74 5.10 -3.13 -4.24
N CYS A 75 5.31 -4.44 -4.16
CA CYS A 75 4.89 -5.22 -2.99
C CYS A 75 5.56 -4.70 -1.71
N ASN A 76 6.89 -4.51 -1.74
CA ASN A 76 7.65 -4.06 -0.59
C ASN A 76 7.24 -2.66 -0.15
N ALA A 77 7.08 -1.72 -1.09
CA ALA A 77 6.69 -0.36 -0.76
C ALA A 77 5.30 -0.27 -0.12
N ILE A 78 4.33 -1.04 -0.64
CA ILE A 78 2.99 -1.13 -0.04
C ILE A 78 3.07 -1.71 1.38
N ILE A 79 3.82 -2.79 1.55
CA ILE A 79 3.94 -3.43 2.86
C ILE A 79 4.59 -2.49 3.87
N LEU A 80 5.71 -1.86 3.51
CA LEU A 80 6.45 -0.96 4.39
C LEU A 80 5.68 0.32 4.71
N GLN A 81 5.03 0.94 3.73
CA GLN A 81 4.43 2.27 3.93
C GLN A 81 2.99 2.23 4.41
N ILE A 82 2.25 1.17 4.06
CA ILE A 82 0.84 1.05 4.43
C ILE A 82 0.67 0.06 5.57
N PHE A 83 1.08 -1.20 5.39
CA PHE A 83 0.75 -2.23 6.37
C PHE A 83 1.55 -2.14 7.65
N ASP A 84 2.85 -1.84 7.54
CA ASP A 84 3.72 -1.70 8.71
C ASP A 84 3.24 -0.59 9.64
N LYS A 85 2.97 0.57 9.04
CA LYS A 85 2.38 1.73 9.70
C LYS A 85 1.03 1.44 10.31
N TYR A 86 0.14 0.78 9.57
CA TYR A 86 -1.17 0.38 10.08
C TYR A 86 -1.03 -0.55 11.29
N TYR A 87 -0.08 -1.48 11.26
CA TYR A 87 0.20 -2.36 12.40
C TYR A 87 0.70 -1.56 13.61
N ASP A 88 1.59 -0.58 13.41
CA ASP A 88 2.13 0.22 14.51
C ASP A 88 1.07 1.12 15.17
N GLU A 89 0.16 1.70 14.39
CA GLU A 89 -0.86 2.63 14.89
C GLU A 89 -2.11 1.91 15.44
N ILE A 90 -2.60 0.87 14.75
CA ILE A 90 -3.86 0.18 15.12
C ILE A 90 -3.58 -1.07 15.96
N GLY A 91 -2.37 -1.63 15.91
CA GLY A 91 -1.99 -2.85 16.65
C GLY A 91 -2.63 -4.14 16.13
N ASN A 92 -3.50 -4.08 15.12
CA ASN A 92 -4.18 -5.26 14.58
C ASN A 92 -4.61 -5.11 13.11
N ILE A 93 -4.08 -5.97 12.24
CA ILE A 93 -4.42 -6.01 10.80
C ILE A 93 -5.71 -6.78 10.47
N THR A 94 -6.43 -7.34 11.45
CA THR A 94 -7.57 -8.25 11.18
C THR A 94 -8.70 -7.60 10.37
N GLU A 95 -8.92 -6.29 10.51
CA GLU A 95 -9.97 -5.56 9.78
C GLU A 95 -9.66 -5.44 8.29
N ILE A 96 -8.44 -5.03 7.96
CA ILE A 96 -7.97 -4.92 6.57
C ILE A 96 -7.75 -6.29 5.93
N GLU A 97 -7.36 -7.31 6.71
CA GLU A 97 -7.19 -8.67 6.21
C GLU A 97 -8.47 -9.17 5.52
N LYS A 98 -9.67 -8.84 6.01
CA LYS A 98 -10.93 -9.30 5.39
C LYS A 98 -11.03 -8.95 3.90
N TYR A 99 -10.46 -7.83 3.49
CA TYR A 99 -10.48 -7.33 2.11
C TYR A 99 -9.32 -7.84 1.25
N LEU A 100 -8.30 -8.47 1.84
CA LEU A 100 -7.16 -8.99 1.11
C LEU A 100 -7.45 -10.35 0.47
N THR A 101 -6.93 -10.55 -0.75
CA THR A 101 -6.97 -11.87 -1.40
C THR A 101 -6.14 -12.88 -0.61
N LYS A 102 -6.45 -14.17 -0.75
CA LYS A 102 -5.73 -15.24 -0.03
C LYS A 102 -4.21 -15.19 -0.26
N LYS A 103 -3.79 -14.84 -1.48
CA LYS A 103 -2.38 -14.68 -1.87
C LYS A 103 -1.73 -13.50 -1.14
N ASN A 104 -2.42 -12.37 -1.07
CA ASN A 104 -1.89 -11.15 -0.46
C ASN A 104 -1.84 -11.24 1.07
N LYS A 105 -2.83 -11.91 1.68
CA LYS A 105 -2.79 -12.31 3.10
C LYS A 105 -1.53 -13.11 3.43
N LEU A 106 -1.18 -14.09 2.60
CA LEU A 106 -0.01 -14.92 2.84
C LEU A 106 1.28 -14.11 2.76
N LYS A 107 1.44 -13.28 1.71
CA LYS A 107 2.59 -12.36 1.58
C LYS A 107 2.74 -11.45 2.80
N LEU A 108 1.62 -10.89 3.26
CA LEU A 108 1.60 -10.01 4.42
C LEU A 108 2.02 -10.75 5.72
N LYS A 109 1.49 -11.95 5.93
CA LYS A 109 1.84 -12.79 7.09
C LYS A 109 3.31 -13.19 7.09
N THR A 110 3.84 -13.60 5.94
CA THR A 110 5.26 -13.93 5.80
C THR A 110 6.12 -12.72 6.16
N TYR A 111 5.78 -11.53 5.66
CA TYR A 111 6.51 -10.31 6.00
C TYR A 111 6.48 -10.03 7.52
N PHE A 112 5.32 -10.02 8.16
CA PHE A 112 5.28 -9.74 9.60
C PHE A 112 6.02 -10.79 10.45
N GLN A 113 6.01 -12.06 10.03
CA GLN A 113 6.79 -13.11 10.69
C GLN A 113 8.31 -12.95 10.52
N GLU A 114 8.75 -12.46 9.38
CA GLU A 114 10.17 -12.27 9.07
C GLU A 114 10.74 -11.00 9.68
N TYR A 115 9.96 -9.92 9.77
CA TYR A 115 10.45 -8.57 10.09
C TYR A 115 10.01 -8.00 11.46
N LYS A 116 8.96 -8.54 12.12
CA LYS A 116 8.50 -8.08 13.46
C LYS A 116 8.70 -9.10 14.59
N LYS A 117 9.80 -9.85 14.55
CA LYS A 117 10.16 -10.81 15.61
C LYS A 117 10.61 -10.13 16.90
#